data_AF-A0A661TER8-F1
#
_entry.id   AF-A0A661TER8-F1
#
_cell.length_a   1.000
_cell.length_b   1.000
_cell.length_c   1.000
_cell.angle_alpha   90.00
_cell.angle_beta   90.00
_cell.angle_gamma   90.00
#
_symmetry.space_group_name_H-M   'P 1'
#
loop_
_entity.id
_entity.type
_entity.pdbx_description
1 polymer ?
#
loop_
_entity_poly.entity_id
_entity_poly.type
_entity_poly.pdbx_seq_one_letter_code
_entity_poly.pdbx_strand_id
1 'polypeptide(L)'
;EIIGVQEELSLEGHPKGILGSLLCEKDGQVFATGSGTLTNEQKKILWKQKDNLVGKICRVWYQSITADKKVPKFISKIKILERSTEKDPGINPLLSI
;
A
#
# COMPACT_ATOMS: atom_id res chain seq x y z
N GLU A 1 -2.41 6.57 -0.04
CA GLU A 1 -2.71 6.06 -1.40
C GLU A 1 -1.49 5.31 -1.94
N ILE A 2 -1.66 4.34 -2.84
CA ILE A 2 -0.53 3.73 -3.55
C ILE A 2 -0.11 4.69 -4.66
N ILE A 3 1.12 5.19 -4.59
CA ILE A 3 1.69 6.13 -5.57
C ILE A 3 2.71 5.47 -6.50
N GLY A 4 3.11 4.24 -6.21
CA GLY A 4 4.05 3.49 -7.03
C GLY A 4 4.30 2.08 -6.51
N VAL A 5 5.17 1.36 -7.21
CA VAL A 5 5.65 0.04 -6.82
C VAL A 5 7.16 -0.02 -6.98
N GLN A 6 7.81 -0.92 -6.24
CA GLN A 6 9.20 -1.26 -6.44
C GLN A 6 9.32 -2.76 -6.70
N GLU A 7 10.18 -3.11 -7.65
CA GLU A 7 10.54 -4.48 -7.94
C GLU A 7 11.41 -5.06 -6.81
N GLU A 8 11.26 -6.35 -6.54
CA GLU A 8 12.19 -7.04 -5.66
C GLU A 8 13.54 -7.25 -6.38
N LEU A 9 14.64 -6.94 -5.69
CA LEU A 9 15.99 -7.17 -6.19
C LEU A 9 16.61 -8.42 -5.55
N SER A 10 17.49 -9.11 -6.26
CA SER A 10 18.36 -10.15 -5.70
C SER A 10 19.40 -9.54 -4.75
N LEU A 11 20.17 -10.38 -4.05
CA LEU A 11 21.25 -9.91 -3.18
C LEU A 11 22.33 -9.16 -3.99
N GLU A 12 22.48 -9.51 -5.27
CA GLU A 12 23.38 -8.91 -6.26
C GLU A 12 22.76 -7.68 -6.95
N GLY A 13 21.51 -7.32 -6.61
CA GLY A 13 20.82 -6.15 -7.16
C GLY A 13 20.06 -6.40 -8.46
N HIS A 14 19.89 -7.66 -8.89
CA HIS A 14 19.18 -7.96 -10.13
C HIS A 14 17.65 -7.95 -9.95
N PRO A 15 16.87 -7.32 -10.85
CA PRO A 15 15.42 -7.35 -10.79
C PRO A 15 14.86 -8.77 -10.93
N LYS A 16 13.91 -9.15 -10.05
CA LYS A 16 13.37 -10.53 -9.98
C LYS A 16 12.06 -10.75 -10.75
N GLY A 17 11.48 -9.71 -11.35
CA GLY A 17 10.19 -9.76 -12.02
C GLY A 17 9.01 -9.99 -11.06
N ILE A 18 9.13 -9.55 -9.80
CA ILE A 18 8.07 -9.66 -8.78
C ILE A 18 8.00 -8.40 -7.92
N LEU A 19 6.86 -8.20 -7.25
CA LEU A 19 6.65 -7.06 -6.36
C LEU A 19 7.56 -7.16 -5.12
N GLY A 20 8.40 -6.15 -4.92
CA GLY A 20 9.19 -5.97 -3.69
C GLY A 20 8.43 -5.14 -2.65
N SER A 21 7.91 -3.98 -3.07
CA SER A 21 7.15 -3.11 -2.20
C SER A 21 6.11 -2.26 -2.96
N LEU A 22 5.06 -1.86 -2.27
CA LEU A 22 4.17 -0.77 -2.64
C LEU A 22 4.74 0.52 -2.03
N LEU A 23 4.83 1.58 -2.83
CA LEU A 23 5.10 2.93 -2.35
C LEU A 23 3.77 3.58 -2.02
N CYS A 24 3.56 3.85 -0.73
CA CYS A 24 2.36 4.47 -0.21
C CYS A 24 2.67 5.89 0.25
N GLU A 25 1.72 6.78 0.03
CA GLU A 25 1.74 8.15 0.54
C GLU A 25 0.60 8.35 1.55
N LYS A 26 0.88 9.11 2.61
CA LYS A 26 -0.12 9.65 3.53
C LYS A 26 0.39 10.96 4.14
N ASP A 27 -0.42 12.02 4.09
CA ASP A 27 -0.16 13.33 4.69
C ASP A 27 1.20 13.92 4.26
N GLY A 28 1.57 13.75 2.99
CA GLY A 28 2.83 14.19 2.39
C GLY A 28 4.02 13.26 2.67
N GLN A 29 3.83 12.16 3.40
CA GLN A 29 4.89 11.23 3.77
C GLN A 29 4.82 9.95 2.96
N VAL A 30 5.94 9.61 2.32
CA VAL A 30 6.08 8.39 1.51
C VAL A 30 6.76 7.28 2.30
N PHE A 31 6.18 6.09 2.26
CA PHE A 31 6.74 4.89 2.88
C PHE A 31 6.49 3.64 2.04
N ALA A 32 7.43 2.70 2.09
CA ALA A 32 7.33 1.42 1.41
C ALA A 32 6.64 0.38 2.30
N THR A 33 5.82 -0.49 1.71
CA THR A 33 5.16 -1.60 2.40
C THR A 33 5.08 -2.84 1.52
N GLY A 34 5.20 -4.06 2.06
CA GLY A 34 4.88 -5.29 1.32
C GLY A 34 5.98 -6.34 1.15
N SER A 35 7.21 -6.13 1.63
CA SER A 35 8.27 -7.13 1.43
C SER A 35 8.10 -8.40 2.27
N GLY A 36 7.63 -8.26 3.52
CA GLY A 36 7.45 -9.38 4.46
C GLY A 36 6.01 -9.82 4.70
N THR A 37 5.02 -9.07 4.24
CA THR A 37 3.58 -9.35 4.51
C THR A 37 2.88 -10.10 3.38
N LEU A 38 3.55 -10.29 2.24
CA LEU A 38 3.01 -10.94 1.05
C LEU A 38 3.75 -12.24 0.76
N THR A 39 3.02 -13.28 0.34
CA THR A 39 3.63 -14.51 -0.19
C THR A 39 4.24 -14.26 -1.56
N ASN A 40 5.14 -15.15 -1.99
CA ASN A 40 5.73 -15.07 -3.34
C ASN A 40 4.68 -15.18 -4.45
N GLU A 41 3.59 -15.95 -4.28
CA GLU A 41 2.52 -15.97 -5.29
C GLU A 41 1.79 -14.63 -5.35
N GLN A 42 1.48 -14.04 -4.19
CA GLN A 42 0.84 -12.73 -4.14
C GLN A 42 1.72 -11.65 -4.78
N LYS A 43 3.03 -11.66 -4.52
CA LYS A 43 3.99 -10.75 -5.16
C LYS A 43 3.99 -10.90 -6.68
N LYS A 44 3.96 -12.14 -7.20
CA LYS A 44 3.88 -12.41 -8.66
C LYS A 44 2.58 -11.89 -9.26
N ILE A 45 1.45 -12.14 -8.61
CA ILE A 45 0.12 -11.70 -9.09
C ILE A 45 0.06 -10.17 -9.13
N LEU A 46 0.46 -9.51 -8.03
CA LEU A 46 0.43 -8.05 -7.95
C LEU A 46 1.39 -7.40 -8.93
N TRP A 47 2.57 -7.98 -9.16
CA TRP A 47 3.52 -7.47 -10.15
C TRP A 47 2.95 -7.47 -11.57
N LYS A 48 2.22 -8.53 -11.96
CA LYS A 48 1.52 -8.57 -13.27
C LYS A 48 0.46 -7.47 -13.40
N GLN A 49 -0.04 -6.95 -12.28
CA GLN A 49 -1.08 -5.94 -12.22
C GLN A 49 -0.55 -4.57 -11.77
N LYS A 50 0.78 -4.39 -11.70
CA LYS A 50 1.44 -3.24 -11.05
C LYS A 50 0.94 -1.88 -11.53
N ASP A 51 0.66 -1.77 -12.82
CA ASP A 51 0.21 -0.53 -13.45
C ASP A 51 -1.20 -0.14 -12.99
N ASN A 52 -2.00 -1.13 -12.55
CA ASN A 52 -3.33 -0.94 -11.97
C ASN A 52 -3.30 -0.76 -10.45
N LEU A 53 -2.14 -0.81 -9.79
CA LEU A 53 -2.05 -0.64 -8.33
C LEU A 53 -1.99 0.83 -7.92
N VAL A 54 -1.40 1.68 -8.76
CA VAL A 54 -1.32 3.12 -8.52
C VAL A 54 -2.73 3.71 -8.47
N GLY A 55 -2.97 4.57 -7.48
CA GLY A 55 -4.28 5.18 -7.23
C GLY A 55 -5.24 4.36 -6.36
N LYS A 56 -4.91 3.11 -6.04
CA LYS A 56 -5.67 2.29 -5.08
C LYS A 56 -5.31 2.64 -3.63
N ILE A 57 -6.19 2.26 -2.70
CA ILE A 57 -5.94 2.45 -1.26
C ILE A 57 -5.29 1.20 -0.69
N CYS A 58 -4.12 1.37 -0.07
CA CYS A 58 -3.49 0.30 0.71
C CYS A 58 -3.81 0.50 2.19
N ARG A 59 -4.60 -0.41 2.77
CA ARG A 59 -4.79 -0.48 4.21
C ARG A 59 -3.61 -1.22 4.83
N VAL A 60 -2.99 -0.61 5.82
CA VAL A 60 -1.76 -1.10 6.47
C VAL A 60 -2.05 -1.33 7.96
N TRP A 61 -1.72 -2.52 8.46
CA TRP A 61 -1.73 -2.84 9.89
C TRP A 61 -0.31 -2.80 10.41
N TYR A 62 -0.08 -2.07 11.50
CA TYR A 62 1.24 -1.76 12.04
C TYR A 62 1.18 -1.67 13.57
N GLN A 63 2.32 -1.78 14.24
CA GLN A 63 2.38 -1.72 15.71
C GLN A 63 2.56 -0.30 16.24
N SER A 64 3.37 0.51 15.57
CA SER A 64 3.67 1.88 16.00
C SER A 64 3.95 2.79 14.81
N ILE A 65 4.06 4.09 15.07
CA ILE A 65 4.43 5.12 14.11
C ILE A 65 5.83 5.64 14.46
N THR A 66 6.64 6.01 13.46
CA THR A 66 7.94 6.67 13.72
C THR A 66 7.73 8.08 14.27
N ALA A 67 8.55 8.49 15.24
CA ALA A 67 8.41 9.79 15.88
C ALA A 67 8.66 10.96 14.91
N ASP A 68 9.62 10.78 13.99
CA ASP A 68 10.14 11.76 13.04
C ASP A 68 9.25 11.90 11.79
N LYS A 69 9.15 10.83 11.00
CA LYS A 69 8.50 10.82 9.67
C LYS A 69 7.02 10.50 9.74
N LYS A 70 6.51 10.15 10.92
CA LYS A 70 5.10 9.74 11.13
C LYS A 70 4.66 8.57 10.23
N VAL A 71 5.59 7.67 9.88
CA VAL A 71 5.30 6.51 9.02
C VAL A 71 5.11 5.22 9.85
N PRO A 72 4.34 4.23 9.36
CA PRO A 72 4.15 2.94 10.04
C PRO A 72 5.44 2.15 10.31
N LYS A 73 5.53 1.53 11.49
CA LYS A 73 6.58 0.59 11.91
C LYS A 73 6.00 -0.78 12.23
N PHE A 74 6.80 -1.81 11.94
CA PHE A 74 6.44 -3.23 12.16
C PHE A 74 5.11 -3.59 11.51
N ILE A 75 5.04 -3.36 10.19
CA ILE A 75 3.86 -3.67 9.39
C ILE A 75 3.66 -5.18 9.39
N SER A 76 2.49 -5.63 9.86
CA SER A 76 2.17 -7.05 9.99
C SER A 76 1.26 -7.56 8.86
N LYS A 77 0.48 -6.67 8.24
CA LYS A 77 -0.45 -7.02 7.17
C LYS A 77 -0.74 -5.82 6.27
N ILE A 78 -1.04 -6.10 5.00
CA ILE A 78 -1.61 -5.12 4.08
C ILE A 78 -2.84 -5.67 3.38
N LYS A 79 -3.71 -4.77 2.91
CA LYS A 79 -4.85 -5.08 2.04
C LYS A 79 -5.03 -3.95 1.03
N ILE A 80 -5.00 -4.30 -0.25
CA ILE A 80 -5.31 -3.36 -1.33
C ILE A 80 -6.83 -3.31 -1.47
N LEU A 81 -7.37 -2.11 -1.48
CA LEU A 81 -8.79 -1.82 -1.63
C LEU A 81 -9.00 -1.16 -2.99
N GLU A 82 -10.04 -1.59 -3.69
CA GLU A 82 -10.54 -0.86 -4.84
C GLU A 82 -11.01 0.53 -4.39
N ARG A 83 -10.73 1.55 -5.19
CA ARG A 83 -11.31 2.87 -4.97
C ARG A 83 -12.77 2.75 -5.35
N SER A 84 -13.69 2.80 -4.39
CA SER A 84 -15.12 2.89 -4.70
C SER A 84 -15.34 4.17 -5.49
N THR A 85 -15.71 4.03 -6.77
CA THR A 85 -16.17 5.13 -7.60
C THR A 85 -17.62 5.44 -7.25
N GLU A 86 -17.89 5.86 -6.02
CA GLU A 86 -19.23 6.31 -5.63
C GLU A 86 -19.10 7.59 -4.80
N LYS A 87 -19.54 8.70 -5.40
CA LYS A 87 -20.11 9.81 -4.64
C LYS A 87 -21.34 9.22 -3.97
N ASP A 88 -21.24 8.86 -2.69
CA ASP A 88 -22.40 8.51 -1.88
C ASP A 88 -23.30 9.77 -1.78
N PRO A 89 -24.50 9.79 -2.39
CA PRO A 89 -25.44 10.91 -2.23
C PRO A 89 -26.16 10.88 -0.87
N GLY A 90 -25.80 9.96 0.04
CA GLY A 90 -26.67 9.54 1.14
C GLY A 90 -26.31 9.99 2.56
N ILE A 91 -25.25 10.76 2.82
CA ILE A 91 -24.97 11.25 4.19
C ILE A 91 -25.15 12.77 4.24
N ASN A 92 -26.33 13.19 4.68
CA ASN A 92 -26.60 14.55 5.12
C ASN A 92 -25.94 14.76 6.50
N PRO A 93 -24.96 15.67 6.66
CA PRO A 93 -24.21 15.86 7.91
C PRO A 93 -25.02 16.51 9.05
N LEU A 94 -26.35 16.57 8.98
CA LEU A 94 -27.22 17.28 9.93
C LEU A 94 -28.16 16.40 10.79
N LEU A 95 -27.89 15.11 10.96
CA LEU A 95 -28.55 14.32 12.01
C LEU A 95 -27.52 13.60 12.89
N SER A 96 -27.03 14.33 13.88
CA SER A 96 -26.59 13.78 15.16
C SER A 96 -27.33 14.56 16.23
N ILE A 97 -28.38 13.94 16.77
CA ILE A 97 -28.96 14.31 18.07
C ILE A 97 -28.35 13.35 19.08
#